data_AF-A0AAX2CLA3-F1
#
_entry.id   AF-A0AAX2CLA3-F1
#
_cell.length_a   1.000
_cell.length_b   1.000
_cell.length_c   1.000
_cell.angle_alpha   90.00
_cell.angle_beta   90.00
_cell.angle_gamma   90.00
#
_symmetry.space_group_name_H-M   'P 1'
#
loop_
_entity.id
_entity.type
_entity.pdbx_description
1 polymer ?
#
loop_
_entity_poly.entity_id
_entity_poly.type
_entity_poly.pdbx_seq_one_letter_code
_entity_poly.pdbx_strand_id
1 'polypeptide(L)' 'MSYKIDILFLTILGLSDVGSVIKPKDYDKVDADDYVMHEDGEKTYFLIKSKSDEYCFTNKG' A
#
# COMPACT_ATOMS: atom_id res chain seq x y z
N MET A 1 -16.19 5.08 -6.85
CA MET A 1 -16.25 3.67 -6.40
C MET A 1 -14.93 3.23 -5.73
N SER A 2 -13.76 3.54 -6.31
CA SER A 2 -12.43 3.17 -5.74
C SER A 2 -12.23 3.60 -4.28
N TYR A 3 -12.43 4.89 -3.98
CA TYR A 3 -12.26 5.45 -2.62
C TYR A 3 -13.08 4.75 -1.52
N LYS A 4 -14.24 4.16 -1.88
CA LYS A 4 -15.11 3.47 -0.92
C LYS A 4 -14.58 2.08 -0.56
N ILE A 5 -13.86 1.44 -1.48
CA ILE A 5 -13.13 0.19 -1.25
C ILE A 5 -11.87 0.46 -0.43
N ASP A 6 -11.15 1.53 -0.76
CA ASP A 6 -9.93 1.97 -0.05
C ASP A 6 -10.19 2.23 1.44
N ILE A 7 -11.26 2.97 1.77
CA ILE A 7 -11.66 3.27 3.16
C ILE A 7 -12.11 2.01 3.91
N LEU A 8 -12.83 1.10 3.24
CA LEU A 8 -13.26 -0.14 3.86
C LEU A 8 -12.07 -1.04 4.20
N PHE A 9 -11.06 -1.09 3.32
CA PHE A 9 -9.84 -1.87 3.52
C PHE A 9 -9.03 -1.37 4.72
N LEU A 10 -8.84 -0.05 4.83
CA LEU A 10 -8.22 0.57 6.00
C LEU A 10 -8.96 0.24 7.31
N THR A 11 -10.29 0.20 7.25
CA THR A 11 -11.13 -0.10 8.42
C THR A 11 -10.95 -1.56 8.86
N ILE A 12 -10.89 -2.51 7.92
CA ILE A 12 -10.69 -3.94 8.21
C ILE A 12 -9.31 -4.19 8.84
N LEU A 13 -8.28 -3.49 8.37
CA LEU A 13 -6.93 -3.58 8.92
C LEU A 13 -6.75 -2.80 10.24
N GLY A 14 -7.74 -2.04 10.69
CA GLY A 14 -7.65 -1.20 11.89
C GLY A 14 -6.76 0.05 11.72
N LEU A 15 -6.47 0.44 10.48
CA LEU A 15 -5.59 1.58 10.13
C LEU A 15 -6.36 2.84 9.69
N SER A 16 -7.69 2.84 9.81
CA SER A 16 -8.56 3.91 9.28
C SER A 16 -8.30 5.30 9.84
N ASP A 17 -7.71 5.43 11.03
CA ASP A 17 -7.40 6.71 11.67
C ASP A 17 -5.96 7.19 11.42
N VAL A 18 -5.05 6.27 11.06
CA VAL A 18 -3.60 6.50 11.11
C VAL A 18 -2.89 6.33 9.77
N GLY A 19 -3.52 5.68 8.80
CA GLY A 19 -2.96 5.36 7.50
C GLY A 19 -3.65 6.06 6.33
N SER A 20 -3.01 6.07 5.17
CA SER A 20 -3.59 6.51 3.90
C SER A 20 -3.18 5.57 2.76
N VAL A 21 -4.12 5.28 1.86
CA VAL A 21 -3.83 4.48 0.66
C VAL A 21 -3.04 5.33 -0.32
N ILE A 22 -1.87 4.83 -0.71
CA ILE A 22 -1.02 5.45 -1.71
C ILE A 22 -1.53 5.05 -3.09
N LYS A 23 -1.47 5.99 -4.05
CA LYS A 23 -1.89 5.72 -5.42
C LYS A 23 -0.78 4.99 -6.16
N PRO A 24 -1.10 4.11 -7.14
CA PRO A 24 -0.10 3.36 -7.89
C PRO A 24 0.99 4.22 -8.57
N LYS A 25 0.64 5.46 -8.93
CA LYS A 25 1.57 6.44 -9.52
C LYS A 25 2.58 7.06 -8.53
N ASP A 26 2.43 6.77 -7.25
CA ASP A 26 3.25 7.31 -6.15
C ASP A 26 3.88 6.16 -5.34
N TYR A 27 3.83 4.91 -5.83
CA TYR A 27 4.50 3.77 -5.20
C TYR A 27 6.03 3.94 -5.22
N ASP A 28 6.58 4.57 -6.25
CA ASP A 28 7.99 4.92 -6.37
C ASP A 28 8.49 5.97 -5.37
N LYS A 29 7.61 6.52 -4.52
CA LYS A 29 7.91 7.60 -3.58
C LYS A 29 7.87 7.16 -2.12
N VAL A 30 7.71 5.87 -1.88
CA VAL A 30 7.66 5.30 -0.54
C VAL A 30 8.79 4.30 -0.37
N ASP A 31 9.26 4.17 0.87
CA ASP A 31 10.44 3.36 1.18
C ASP A 31 10.16 1.87 0.98
N ALA A 32 8.90 1.45 1.10
CA ALA A 32 8.48 0.08 0.88
C ALA A 32 8.70 -0.42 -0.57
N ASP A 33 8.80 0.47 -1.56
CA ASP A 33 9.02 0.07 -2.97
C ASP A 33 10.45 -0.44 -3.20
N ASP A 34 11.43 0.03 -2.40
CA ASP A 34 12.82 -0.45 -2.46
C ASP A 34 12.94 -1.93 -2.07
N TYR A 35 11.96 -2.46 -1.35
CA TYR A 35 11.88 -3.86 -0.94
C TYR A 35 11.11 -4.73 -1.95
N VAL A 36 10.50 -4.14 -2.98
CA VAL A 36 9.76 -4.85 -4.03
C VAL A 36 10.72 -5.28 -5.12
N MET A 37 10.76 -6.59 -5.40
CA MET A 37 11.63 -7.17 -6.43
C MET A 37 11.00 -7.04 -7.82
N HIS A 38 11.00 -5.82 -8.36
CA HIS A 38 10.43 -5.52 -9.68
C HIS A 38 11.02 -6.38 -10.82
N GLU A 39 12.30 -6.77 -10.70
CA GLU A 39 13.01 -7.62 -11.68
C GLU A 39 12.42 -9.04 -11.75
N ASP A 40 11.84 -9.54 -10.66
CA ASP A 40 11.22 -10.86 -10.55
C ASP A 40 9.72 -10.84 -10.91
N GLY A 41 9.24 -9.72 -11.46
CA GLY A 41 7.82 -9.50 -11.76
C GLY A 41 6.95 -9.40 -10.52
N GLU A 42 7.52 -9.00 -9.38
CA GLU A 42 6.73 -8.64 -8.21
C GLU A 42 5.92 -7.38 -8.51
N LYS A 43 4.62 -7.42 -8.19
CA LYS A 43 3.67 -6.37 -8.48
C LYS A 43 2.93 -5.97 -7.22
N THR A 44 3.03 -4.70 -6.88
CA THR A 44 2.29 -4.07 -5.78
C THR A 44 0.83 -3.86 -6.17
N TYR A 45 -0.09 -4.38 -5.35
CA TYR A 45 -1.53 -4.17 -5.51
C TYR A 45 -2.01 -3.01 -4.64
N PHE A 46 -1.61 -3.01 -3.37
CA PHE A 46 -2.02 -2.00 -2.40
C PHE A 46 -0.82 -1.55 -1.59
N LEU A 47 -0.77 -0.25 -1.31
CA LEU A 47 0.23 0.31 -0.43
C LEU A 47 -0.45 1.29 0.54
N ILE A 48 -0.21 1.09 1.83
CA ILE A 48 -0.75 1.91 2.90
C ILE A 48 0.42 2.52 3.66
N LYS A 49 0.42 3.85 3.77
CA LYS A 49 1.43 4.58 4.56
C LYS A 49 0.79 5.16 5.80
N SER A 50 1.37 4.88 6.96
CA SER A 50 1.06 5.53 8.23
C SER A 50 2.13 6.57 8.57
N LYS A 51 2.04 7.20 9.75
CA LYS A 51 3.09 8.09 10.25
C LYS A 51 4.41 7.39 10.53
N SER A 52 4.37 6.11 10.90
CA SER A 52 5.53 5.37 11.40
C SER A 52 5.86 4.13 10.58
N ASP A 53 4.92 3.64 9.77
CA ASP A 53 5.01 2.34 9.12
C ASP A 53 4.46 2.41 7.69
N GLU A 54 4.97 1.53 6.84
CA GLU A 54 4.48 1.32 5.49
C GLU A 54 4.12 -0.15 5.28
N TYR A 55 2.95 -0.39 4.70
CA TYR A 55 2.43 -1.71 4.41
C TYR A 55 2.29 -1.85 2.90
N CYS A 56 3.12 -2.69 2.30
CA CYS A 56 3.09 -3.02 0.87
C CYS A 56 2.52 -4.42 0.69
N PHE A 57 1.51 -4.56 -0.15
CA PHE A 57 0.87 -5.84 -0.48
C PHE A 57 1.16 -6.19 -1.93
N THR A 58 1.88 -7.28 -2.15
CA THR A 58 2.28 -7.72 -3.49
C THR A 58 1.67 -9.06 -3.85
N ASN A 59 1.97 -9.57 -5.04
CA ASN A 59 1.61 -10.93 -5.45
C ASN A 59 2.52 -12.01 -4.83
N LYS A 60 3.58 -11.64 -4.11
CA LYS A 60 4.57 -12.59 -3.56
C LYS A 60 4.49 -12.74 -2.04
N GLY A 61 3.82 -11.83 -1.32
CA GLY A 61 3.56 -11.94 0.13
C GLY A 61 2.84 -10.73 0.68
#